data_AF-A0A6V8N0P9-F1
#
_entry.id   AF-A0A6V8N0P9-F1
#
_cell.length_a   1.000
_cell.length_b   1.000
_cell.length_c   1.000
_cell.angle_alpha   90.00
_cell.angle_beta   90.00
_cell.angle_gamma   90.00
#
_symmetry.space_group_name_H-M   'P 1'
#
loop_
_entity.id
_entity.type
_entity.pdbx_description
1 polymer ?
#
loop_
_entity_poly.entity_id
_entity_poly.type
_entity_poly.pdbx_seq_one_letter_code
_entity_poly.pdbx_strand_id
1 'polypeptide(L)'
;MALPLHDSGSRCRAAAALIRVILLTTALVLQAFGGLGTAALGAAGVSDSGDIVTVSYLQLRELAEHARLQPGRRYRVSDFRTRHTIPYTKEVNTGPVEVLQVTAATATSLDPVALSESFPQDLIRYELVNALDDAAFDRGRIVYRENFQKNVASYEDWRAIKYRRGRNPATGKFTEVANFEAGFLDLYPFNNSPDPKNIASVRIGKTNGAGHANIVVGTGDDTMTYEVLIGDGCNHITIGANTRTIHIAHANGDIVIGDFSNHIRIGVCSDGVVIGDHCEKINIGTTTGPIRIKDRTTSCNVGDNASPMTLGDGNGTSHIYVGDGVVIGDSPTIAASGTLMRDRSTIPASADITGQRTLDLSQLRYAGVIHLASRNQRETLEAIRKPHEPDEVDFPVELRPGPGLRLMISAVAPETPATEGRIMLRTGVSLDGDRGDSITFKRVRVGSHDVYVETARSIY
;
A
#
# COMPACT_ATOMS: atom_id res chain seq x y z
N MET A 1 37.36 -20.38 10.36
CA MET A 1 37.13 -20.95 9.01
C MET A 1 35.65 -20.73 8.70
N ALA A 2 35.33 -19.55 8.16
CA ALA A 2 33.95 -19.12 7.93
C ALA A 2 33.56 -19.42 6.49
N LEU A 3 32.44 -20.12 6.31
CA LEU A 3 31.83 -20.36 5.00
C LEU A 3 31.11 -19.09 4.54
N PRO A 4 31.20 -18.70 3.25
CA PRO A 4 30.50 -17.54 2.74
C PRO A 4 29.00 -17.85 2.56
N LEU A 5 28.16 -16.95 3.06
CA LEU A 5 26.71 -16.93 2.83
C LEU A 5 26.43 -16.62 1.35
N HIS A 6 25.67 -17.50 0.71
CA HIS A 6 25.35 -17.50 -0.70
C HIS A 6 24.13 -16.62 -0.99
N ASP A 7 24.27 -15.73 -1.97
CA ASP A 7 23.27 -14.79 -2.49
C ASP A 7 21.99 -15.50 -3.02
N SER A 8 20.88 -15.26 -2.32
CA SER A 8 19.54 -15.78 -2.61
C SER A 8 18.80 -15.02 -3.72
N GLY A 9 19.28 -13.85 -4.15
CA GLY A 9 18.67 -13.04 -5.22
C GLY A 9 18.83 -13.65 -6.62
N SER A 10 19.90 -14.42 -6.83
CA SER A 10 20.17 -15.11 -8.11
C SER A 10 19.16 -16.23 -8.41
N ARG A 11 18.58 -16.86 -7.38
CA ARG A 11 17.68 -18.02 -7.54
C ARG A 11 16.29 -17.63 -8.02
N CYS A 12 15.79 -16.46 -7.64
CA CYS A 12 14.47 -15.99 -8.11
C CYS A 12 14.49 -15.59 -9.60
N ARG A 13 15.59 -15.01 -10.09
CA ARG A 13 15.76 -14.70 -11.52
C ARG A 13 15.95 -15.97 -12.35
N ALA A 14 16.68 -16.96 -11.82
CA ALA A 14 16.81 -18.27 -12.45
C ALA A 14 15.48 -19.05 -12.51
N ALA A 15 14.65 -18.99 -11.47
CA ALA A 15 13.35 -19.66 -11.43
C ALA A 15 12.36 -19.09 -12.46
N ALA A 16 12.29 -17.76 -12.60
CA ALA A 16 11.43 -17.12 -13.61
C ALA A 16 11.90 -17.40 -15.05
N ALA A 17 13.22 -17.44 -15.28
CA ALA A 17 13.80 -17.83 -16.55
C ALA A 17 13.58 -19.33 -16.86
N LEU A 18 13.68 -20.20 -15.86
CA LEU A 18 13.45 -21.65 -16.00
C LEU A 18 11.97 -21.96 -16.31
N ILE A 19 11.02 -21.25 -15.68
CA ILE A 19 9.58 -21.38 -15.99
C ILE A 19 9.28 -20.92 -17.42
N ARG A 20 9.92 -19.82 -17.90
CA ARG A 20 9.82 -19.39 -19.30
C ARG A 20 10.39 -20.44 -20.27
N VAL A 21 11.51 -21.07 -19.93
CA VAL A 21 12.11 -22.13 -20.76
C VAL A 21 11.24 -23.39 -20.76
N ILE A 22 10.63 -23.77 -19.62
CA ILE A 22 9.75 -24.94 -19.50
C ILE A 22 8.45 -24.72 -20.29
N LEU A 23 7.85 -23.52 -20.27
CA LEU A 23 6.64 -23.23 -21.05
C LEU A 23 6.92 -23.13 -22.56
N LEU A 24 8.07 -22.61 -22.98
CA LEU A 24 8.46 -22.62 -24.39
C LEU A 24 8.83 -24.03 -24.87
N THR A 25 9.44 -24.86 -24.03
CA THR A 25 9.82 -26.23 -24.42
C THR A 25 8.64 -27.19 -24.37
N THR A 26 7.67 -27.06 -23.48
CA THR A 26 6.44 -27.89 -23.54
C THR A 26 5.57 -27.54 -24.74
N ALA A 27 5.50 -26.26 -25.15
CA ALA A 27 4.82 -25.88 -26.38
C ALA A 27 5.51 -26.45 -27.65
N LEU A 28 6.85 -26.54 -27.65
CA LEU A 28 7.61 -27.17 -28.75
C LEU A 28 7.53 -28.70 -28.74
N VAL A 29 7.53 -29.32 -27.56
CA VAL A 29 7.43 -30.78 -27.38
C VAL A 29 6.03 -31.29 -27.73
N LEU A 30 4.98 -30.50 -27.49
CA LEU A 30 3.62 -30.85 -27.94
C LEU A 30 3.48 -30.80 -29.47
N GLN A 31 4.31 -30.03 -30.18
CA GLN A 31 4.39 -30.06 -31.65
C GLN A 31 5.29 -31.19 -32.18
N ALA A 32 6.19 -31.75 -31.35
CA ALA A 32 7.14 -32.78 -31.76
C ALA A 32 6.69 -34.22 -31.45
N PHE A 33 5.74 -34.45 -30.54
CA PHE A 33 5.31 -35.80 -30.12
C PHE A 33 3.92 -36.23 -30.60
N GLY A 34 3.34 -35.55 -31.59
CA GLY A 34 2.07 -35.91 -32.22
C GLY A 34 2.06 -37.21 -33.04
N GLY A 35 2.99 -38.14 -32.82
CA GLY A 35 3.07 -39.36 -33.60
C GLY A 35 3.76 -40.49 -32.87
N LEU A 36 3.05 -41.20 -31.99
CA LEU A 36 3.31 -42.61 -31.70
C LEU A 36 1.99 -43.28 -31.30
N GLY A 37 1.65 -44.33 -32.04
CA GLY A 37 0.28 -44.84 -32.18
C GLY A 37 -0.26 -45.64 -31.00
N THR A 38 -1.57 -45.55 -30.84
CA THR A 38 -2.43 -46.65 -30.38
C THR A 38 -3.45 -46.94 -31.48
N ALA A 39 -3.53 -48.21 -31.85
CA ALA A 39 -4.23 -48.69 -33.02
C ALA A 39 -5.77 -48.73 -32.87
N ALA A 40 -6.42 -48.45 -34.01
CA ALA A 40 -7.68 -49.02 -34.48
C ALA A 40 -9.00 -48.62 -33.80
N LEU A 41 -9.65 -47.60 -34.38
CA LEU A 41 -10.94 -47.75 -35.07
C LEU A 41 -11.10 -46.60 -36.07
N GLY A 42 -11.47 -46.93 -37.31
CA GLY A 42 -11.30 -46.08 -38.49
C GLY A 42 -12.01 -44.74 -38.42
N ALA A 43 -11.24 -43.66 -38.60
CA ALA A 43 -11.75 -42.34 -38.97
C ALA A 43 -11.00 -41.90 -40.22
N ALA A 44 -11.77 -41.53 -41.24
CA ALA A 44 -11.27 -41.05 -42.52
C ALA A 44 -10.26 -39.91 -42.32
N GLY A 45 -9.12 -40.01 -43.01
CA GLY A 45 -8.07 -39.00 -42.99
C GLY A 45 -8.59 -37.64 -43.45
N VAL A 46 -8.84 -36.76 -42.49
CA VAL A 46 -8.90 -35.32 -42.73
C VAL A 46 -7.49 -34.81 -42.48
N SER A 47 -6.76 -34.59 -43.56
CA SER A 47 -5.63 -33.68 -43.59
C SER A 47 -6.15 -32.27 -43.29
N ASP A 48 -6.45 -32.03 -42.01
CA ASP A 48 -6.94 -30.76 -41.48
C ASP A 48 -5.74 -29.84 -41.30
N SER A 49 -5.23 -29.28 -42.42
CA SER A 49 -4.51 -28.02 -42.30
C SER A 49 -5.49 -27.08 -41.61
N GLY A 50 -5.13 -26.64 -40.41
CA GLY A 50 -5.94 -25.80 -39.51
C GLY A 50 -6.35 -24.47 -40.13
N ASP A 51 -7.16 -24.54 -41.17
CA ASP A 51 -7.64 -23.43 -41.97
C ASP A 51 -8.61 -22.65 -41.10
N ILE A 52 -8.19 -21.46 -40.72
CA ILE A 52 -9.00 -20.56 -39.91
C ILE A 52 -10.21 -20.14 -40.74
N VAL A 53 -11.42 -20.51 -40.30
CA VAL A 53 -12.66 -20.16 -41.02
C VAL A 53 -13.04 -18.73 -40.65
N THR A 54 -13.12 -17.83 -41.64
CA THR A 54 -13.59 -16.47 -41.39
C THR A 54 -15.11 -16.45 -41.32
N VAL A 55 -15.66 -15.91 -40.24
CA VAL A 55 -17.10 -15.81 -39.97
C VAL A 55 -17.45 -14.45 -39.37
N SER A 56 -18.68 -13.99 -39.53
CA SER A 56 -19.22 -12.92 -38.68
C SER A 56 -19.61 -13.46 -37.30
N TYR A 57 -19.81 -12.58 -36.32
CA TYR A 57 -20.33 -12.96 -35.01
C TYR A 57 -21.67 -13.70 -35.13
N LEU A 58 -22.58 -13.23 -35.98
CA LEU A 58 -23.90 -13.85 -36.14
C LEU A 58 -23.77 -15.29 -36.66
N GLN A 59 -22.91 -15.51 -37.66
CA GLN A 59 -22.62 -16.84 -38.19
C GLN A 59 -22.00 -17.75 -37.13
N LEU A 60 -21.05 -17.23 -36.33
CA LEU A 60 -20.46 -17.98 -35.23
C LEU A 60 -21.50 -18.38 -34.18
N ARG A 61 -22.42 -17.47 -33.84
CA ARG A 61 -23.51 -17.71 -32.90
C ARG A 61 -24.48 -18.77 -33.43
N GLU A 62 -24.87 -18.67 -34.71
CA GLU A 62 -25.71 -19.68 -35.37
C GLU A 62 -25.04 -21.06 -35.38
N LEU A 63 -23.72 -21.13 -35.62
CA LEU A 63 -22.98 -22.39 -35.54
C LEU A 63 -23.03 -22.99 -34.14
N ALA A 64 -22.85 -22.17 -33.09
CA ALA A 64 -22.91 -22.62 -31.70
C ALA A 64 -24.33 -23.08 -31.30
N GLU A 65 -25.36 -22.29 -31.64
CA GLU A 65 -26.78 -22.56 -31.33
C GLU A 65 -27.27 -23.87 -31.98
N HIS A 66 -26.76 -24.21 -33.17
CA HIS A 66 -27.15 -25.43 -33.89
C HIS A 66 -26.19 -26.61 -33.69
N ALA A 67 -25.27 -26.54 -32.72
CA ALA A 67 -24.26 -27.57 -32.46
C ALA A 67 -23.41 -27.93 -33.70
N ARG A 68 -23.00 -26.92 -34.47
CA ARG A 68 -22.24 -27.06 -35.74
C ARG A 68 -20.81 -26.55 -35.64
N LEU A 69 -20.34 -26.12 -34.47
CA LEU A 69 -18.91 -25.86 -34.28
C LEU A 69 -18.13 -27.17 -34.42
N GLN A 70 -16.94 -27.11 -35.02
CA GLN A 70 -16.05 -28.26 -35.13
C GLN A 70 -15.02 -28.19 -33.99
N PRO A 71 -15.05 -29.08 -32.98
CA PRO A 71 -14.09 -29.04 -31.87
C PRO A 71 -12.64 -29.00 -32.37
N GLY A 72 -11.84 -28.08 -31.81
CA GLY A 72 -10.44 -27.83 -32.22
C GLY A 72 -10.29 -26.88 -33.42
N ARG A 73 -11.36 -26.60 -34.18
CA ARG A 73 -11.31 -25.65 -35.30
C ARG A 73 -11.24 -24.21 -34.80
N ARG A 74 -10.41 -23.39 -35.48
CA ARG A 74 -10.33 -21.94 -35.25
C ARG A 74 -11.25 -21.17 -36.17
N TYR A 75 -11.90 -20.17 -35.61
CA TYR A 75 -12.79 -19.25 -36.31
C TYR A 75 -12.27 -17.81 -36.16
N ARG A 76 -12.14 -17.10 -37.28
CA ARG A 76 -11.75 -15.68 -37.34
C ARG A 76 -13.01 -14.83 -37.42
N VAL A 77 -13.36 -14.18 -36.31
CA VAL A 77 -14.53 -13.31 -36.17
C VAL A 77 -14.21 -11.94 -36.73
N SER A 78 -14.72 -11.62 -37.92
CA SER A 78 -14.28 -10.44 -38.69
C SER A 78 -14.89 -9.11 -38.22
N ASP A 79 -15.97 -9.14 -37.45
CA ASP A 79 -16.78 -7.96 -37.12
C ASP A 79 -16.98 -7.74 -35.60
N PHE A 80 -16.21 -8.44 -34.75
CA PHE A 80 -16.29 -8.23 -33.31
C PHE A 80 -15.99 -6.76 -32.97
N ARG A 81 -16.77 -6.20 -32.04
CA ARG A 81 -16.54 -4.88 -31.46
C ARG A 81 -17.15 -4.85 -30.08
N THR A 82 -16.50 -4.19 -29.14
CA THR A 82 -17.07 -3.93 -27.82
C THR A 82 -18.13 -2.84 -27.94
N ARG A 83 -19.35 -3.14 -27.53
CA ARG A 83 -20.46 -2.20 -27.47
C ARG A 83 -21.17 -2.35 -26.12
N HIS A 84 -21.31 -1.25 -25.40
CA HIS A 84 -21.89 -1.26 -24.05
C HIS A 84 -22.63 0.04 -23.76
N THR A 85 -23.62 -0.02 -22.87
CA THR A 85 -24.22 1.20 -22.32
C THR A 85 -23.22 1.78 -21.32
N ILE A 86 -22.79 3.03 -21.52
CA ILE A 86 -21.88 3.67 -20.56
C ILE A 86 -22.59 3.69 -19.21
N PRO A 87 -22.01 3.10 -18.14
CA PRO A 87 -22.67 2.96 -16.86
C PRO A 87 -23.32 4.26 -16.42
N TYR A 88 -24.58 4.13 -15.99
CA TYR A 88 -25.41 5.24 -15.52
C TYR A 88 -25.74 6.33 -16.55
N THR A 89 -25.66 5.99 -17.83
CA THR A 89 -26.14 6.84 -18.92
C THR A 89 -27.10 6.06 -19.80
N LYS A 90 -27.72 6.74 -20.77
CA LYS A 90 -28.40 6.08 -21.90
C LYS A 90 -27.52 6.05 -23.15
N GLU A 91 -26.28 6.53 -23.04
CA GLU A 91 -25.34 6.60 -24.14
C GLU A 91 -24.71 5.23 -24.36
N VAL A 92 -24.70 4.79 -25.61
CA VAL A 92 -24.06 3.54 -26.00
C VAL A 92 -22.71 3.86 -26.61
N ASN A 93 -21.64 3.37 -26.00
CA ASN A 93 -20.30 3.44 -26.59
C ASN A 93 -20.09 2.24 -27.50
N THR A 94 -19.52 2.49 -28.68
CA THR A 94 -19.13 1.44 -29.63
C THR A 94 -17.64 1.60 -29.92
N GLY A 95 -16.85 0.59 -29.58
CA GLY A 95 -15.44 0.49 -29.90
C GLY A 95 -15.17 0.24 -31.38
N PRO A 96 -13.91 0.34 -31.82
CA PRO A 96 -13.51 -0.05 -33.16
C PRO A 96 -13.75 -1.56 -33.38
N VAL A 97 -13.86 -1.96 -34.65
CA VAL A 97 -13.88 -3.38 -35.01
C VAL A 97 -12.51 -3.98 -34.72
N GLU A 98 -12.50 -5.12 -34.04
CA GLU A 98 -11.32 -5.88 -33.66
C GLU A 98 -11.51 -7.33 -34.10
N VAL A 99 -10.61 -7.84 -34.94
CA VAL A 99 -10.69 -9.23 -35.40
C VAL A 99 -10.18 -10.16 -34.31
N LEU A 100 -11.04 -11.09 -33.89
CA LEU A 100 -10.71 -12.12 -32.90
C LEU A 100 -10.59 -13.49 -33.55
N GLN A 101 -9.63 -14.30 -33.11
CA GLN A 101 -9.57 -15.73 -33.40
C GLN A 101 -9.98 -16.51 -32.15
N VAL A 102 -11.01 -17.33 -32.29
CA VAL A 102 -11.56 -18.18 -31.22
C VAL A 102 -11.45 -19.65 -31.63
N THR A 103 -11.29 -20.54 -30.65
CA THR A 103 -11.25 -21.99 -30.91
C THR A 103 -12.53 -22.62 -30.39
N ALA A 104 -13.14 -23.52 -31.16
CA ALA A 104 -14.28 -24.28 -30.66
C ALA A 104 -13.79 -25.35 -29.67
N ALA A 105 -14.26 -25.29 -28.43
CA ALA A 105 -13.98 -26.32 -27.41
C ALA A 105 -14.89 -27.54 -27.60
N THR A 106 -16.16 -27.31 -27.95
CA THR A 106 -17.15 -28.34 -28.27
C THR A 106 -17.96 -27.92 -29.50
N ALA A 107 -18.97 -28.71 -29.87
CA ALA A 107 -19.89 -28.35 -30.95
C ALA A 107 -20.77 -27.13 -30.64
N THR A 108 -20.90 -26.75 -29.37
CA THR A 108 -21.78 -25.66 -28.90
C THR A 108 -21.05 -24.59 -28.09
N SER A 109 -19.77 -24.78 -27.75
CA SER A 109 -19.00 -23.86 -26.92
C SER A 109 -17.63 -23.53 -27.50
N LEU A 110 -17.16 -22.34 -27.18
CA LEU A 110 -15.81 -21.88 -27.49
C LEU A 110 -14.88 -22.11 -26.30
N ASP A 111 -13.60 -22.25 -26.59
CA ASP A 111 -12.55 -22.02 -25.60
C ASP A 111 -12.64 -20.57 -25.12
N PRO A 112 -12.57 -20.30 -23.81
CA PRO A 112 -12.64 -18.94 -23.30
C PRO A 112 -11.48 -18.06 -23.80
N VAL A 113 -10.35 -18.63 -24.20
CA VAL A 113 -9.20 -17.85 -24.68
C VAL A 113 -9.36 -17.48 -26.16
N ALA A 114 -9.24 -16.19 -26.44
CA ALA A 114 -9.24 -15.63 -27.79
C ALA A 114 -7.91 -14.91 -28.08
N LEU A 115 -7.57 -14.82 -29.37
CA LEU A 115 -6.42 -14.05 -29.86
C LEU A 115 -6.91 -12.84 -30.66
N SER A 116 -6.28 -11.68 -30.47
CA SER A 116 -6.53 -10.49 -31.28
C SER A 116 -5.49 -10.35 -32.37
N GLU A 117 -5.91 -10.07 -33.61
CA GLU A 117 -4.97 -9.76 -34.70
C GLU A 117 -4.35 -8.37 -34.55
N SER A 118 -5.10 -7.42 -33.95
CA SER A 118 -4.62 -6.06 -33.70
C SER A 118 -3.72 -5.96 -32.48
N PHE A 119 -3.90 -6.86 -31.49
CA PHE A 119 -3.17 -6.89 -30.23
C PHE A 119 -2.69 -8.32 -29.90
N PRO A 120 -1.76 -8.89 -30.69
CA PRO A 120 -1.32 -10.28 -30.54
C PRO A 120 -0.59 -10.58 -29.21
N GLN A 121 -0.18 -9.54 -28.49
CA GLN A 121 0.45 -9.64 -27.16
C GLN A 121 -0.56 -9.70 -26.01
N ASP A 122 -1.86 -9.56 -26.29
CA ASP A 122 -2.90 -9.57 -25.27
C ASP A 122 -3.44 -11.00 -25.04
N LEU A 123 -3.59 -11.41 -23.78
CA LEU A 123 -4.44 -12.53 -23.39
C LEU A 123 -5.87 -12.03 -23.25
N ILE A 124 -6.80 -12.61 -24.02
CA ILE A 124 -8.22 -12.23 -24.01
C ILE A 124 -9.04 -13.41 -23.54
N ARG A 125 -9.96 -13.18 -22.59
CA ARG A 125 -11.07 -14.10 -22.31
C ARG A 125 -12.36 -13.58 -22.95
N TYR A 126 -12.93 -14.36 -23.85
CA TYR A 126 -14.10 -14.00 -24.64
C TYR A 126 -15.27 -14.94 -24.38
N GLU A 127 -16.45 -14.37 -24.21
CA GLU A 127 -17.72 -15.09 -24.08
C GLU A 127 -18.59 -14.79 -25.30
N LEU A 128 -19.06 -15.85 -25.97
CA LEU A 128 -19.93 -15.72 -27.14
C LEU A 128 -21.30 -15.13 -26.77
N VAL A 129 -21.83 -15.49 -25.59
CA VAL A 129 -23.12 -15.02 -25.08
C VAL A 129 -22.87 -14.22 -23.82
N ASN A 130 -23.34 -12.97 -23.78
CA ASN A 130 -23.25 -12.13 -22.59
C ASN A 130 -24.34 -12.54 -21.60
N ALA A 131 -23.94 -13.05 -20.42
CA ALA A 131 -24.88 -13.45 -19.38
C ALA A 131 -25.59 -12.26 -18.69
N LEU A 132 -25.08 -11.03 -18.85
CA LEU A 132 -25.57 -9.86 -18.13
C LEU A 132 -26.84 -9.21 -18.72
N ASP A 133 -27.40 -9.77 -19.78
CA ASP A 133 -28.62 -9.29 -20.46
C ASP A 133 -28.62 -7.78 -20.80
N ASP A 134 -27.43 -7.19 -20.97
CA ASP A 134 -27.29 -5.83 -21.46
C ASP A 134 -27.39 -5.86 -22.99
N ALA A 135 -28.55 -5.45 -23.49
CA ALA A 135 -28.88 -5.35 -24.91
C ALA A 135 -27.89 -4.49 -25.72
N ALA A 136 -27.01 -3.73 -25.07
CA ALA A 136 -25.94 -3.03 -25.75
C ALA A 136 -24.86 -3.96 -26.31
N PHE A 137 -24.58 -5.10 -25.66
CA PHE A 137 -23.60 -6.07 -26.13
C PHE A 137 -24.20 -6.91 -27.26
N ASP A 138 -23.83 -6.59 -28.50
CA ASP A 138 -24.41 -7.21 -29.69
C ASP A 138 -23.53 -8.32 -30.31
N ARG A 139 -22.28 -8.49 -29.84
CA ARG A 139 -21.28 -9.43 -30.41
C ARG A 139 -20.45 -10.16 -29.36
N GLY A 140 -21.09 -10.71 -28.33
CA GLY A 140 -20.41 -11.33 -27.20
C GLY A 140 -19.70 -10.29 -26.32
N ARG A 141 -18.78 -10.75 -25.46
CA ARG A 141 -18.07 -9.87 -24.51
C ARG A 141 -16.66 -10.36 -24.25
N ILE A 142 -15.72 -9.44 -24.15
CA ILE A 142 -14.42 -9.68 -23.54
C ILE A 142 -14.55 -9.44 -22.03
N VAL A 143 -14.42 -10.50 -21.25
CA VAL A 143 -14.57 -10.49 -19.78
C VAL A 143 -13.25 -10.32 -19.05
N TYR A 144 -12.13 -10.45 -19.76
CA TYR A 144 -10.81 -10.19 -19.22
C TYR A 144 -9.83 -9.90 -20.35
N ARG A 145 -8.95 -8.92 -20.15
CA ARG A 145 -7.88 -8.60 -21.08
C ARG A 145 -6.61 -8.25 -20.31
N GLU A 146 -5.52 -8.92 -20.64
CA GLU A 146 -4.18 -8.67 -20.10
C GLU A 146 -3.18 -8.43 -21.23
N ASN A 147 -2.34 -7.40 -21.12
CA ASN A 147 -1.21 -7.14 -22.02
C ASN A 147 0.10 -7.45 -21.29
N PHE A 148 0.76 -8.55 -21.67
CA PHE A 148 1.99 -9.00 -21.00
C PHE A 148 3.21 -8.09 -21.22
N GLN A 149 3.22 -7.28 -22.27
CA GLN A 149 4.32 -6.35 -22.54
C GLN A 149 4.23 -5.10 -21.66
N LYS A 150 3.01 -4.64 -21.39
CA LYS A 150 2.74 -3.45 -20.56
C LYS A 150 2.45 -3.80 -19.10
N ASN A 151 2.29 -5.08 -18.77
CA ASN A 151 1.84 -5.58 -17.49
C ASN A 151 0.56 -4.89 -17.00
N VAL A 152 -0.43 -4.85 -17.90
CA VAL A 152 -1.73 -4.20 -17.65
C VAL A 152 -2.82 -5.24 -17.83
N ALA A 153 -3.70 -5.39 -16.83
CA ALA A 153 -4.85 -6.29 -16.91
C ALA A 153 -6.11 -5.63 -16.32
N SER A 154 -7.27 -6.00 -16.85
CA SER A 154 -8.57 -5.64 -16.29
C SER A 154 -9.62 -6.70 -16.59
N TYR A 155 -10.65 -6.80 -15.74
CA TYR A 155 -11.80 -7.70 -15.88
C TYR A 155 -12.84 -7.24 -16.92
N GLU A 156 -12.38 -6.57 -17.98
CA GLU A 156 -13.17 -6.05 -19.08
C GLU A 156 -12.26 -5.71 -20.28
N ASP A 157 -12.86 -5.39 -21.44
CA ASP A 157 -12.12 -4.77 -22.53
C ASP A 157 -11.74 -3.32 -22.23
N TRP A 158 -10.66 -3.15 -21.48
CA TRP A 158 -10.11 -1.84 -21.15
C TRP A 158 -9.67 -1.01 -22.35
N ARG A 159 -9.56 -1.58 -23.55
CA ARG A 159 -9.20 -0.81 -24.75
C ARG A 159 -10.40 -0.04 -25.31
N ALA A 160 -11.61 -0.58 -25.17
CA ALA A 160 -12.80 -0.05 -25.80
C ALA A 160 -13.89 0.39 -24.83
N ILE A 161 -13.96 -0.18 -23.62
CA ILE A 161 -14.93 0.23 -22.61
C ILE A 161 -14.59 1.65 -22.13
N LYS A 162 -15.66 2.43 -21.96
CA LYS A 162 -15.62 3.82 -21.50
C LYS A 162 -16.56 3.99 -20.32
N TYR A 163 -16.11 4.84 -19.40
CA TYR A 163 -16.85 5.27 -18.23
C TYR A 163 -17.13 6.76 -18.32
N ARG A 164 -18.24 7.22 -17.73
CA ARG A 164 -18.60 8.63 -17.72
C ARG A 164 -17.84 9.36 -16.63
N ARG A 165 -17.12 10.42 -17.02
CA ARG A 165 -16.48 11.35 -16.09
C ARG A 165 -17.47 12.40 -15.58
N GLY A 166 -17.58 12.56 -14.27
CA GLY A 166 -18.34 13.65 -13.65
C GLY A 166 -17.55 14.95 -13.65
N ARG A 167 -18.07 16.02 -14.27
CA ARG A 167 -17.52 17.37 -14.10
C ARG A 167 -18.14 18.00 -12.86
N ASN A 168 -17.32 18.33 -11.86
CA ASN A 168 -17.77 19.06 -10.69
C ASN A 168 -18.15 20.49 -11.12
N PRO A 169 -19.42 20.91 -10.96
CA PRO A 169 -19.88 22.21 -11.44
C PRO A 169 -19.30 23.38 -10.62
N ALA A 170 -18.95 23.16 -9.35
CA ALA A 170 -18.39 24.20 -8.48
C ALA A 170 -16.91 24.47 -8.77
N THR A 171 -16.14 23.43 -9.09
CA THR A 171 -14.68 23.57 -9.31
C THR A 171 -14.28 23.55 -10.79
N GLY A 172 -15.20 23.16 -11.69
CA GLY A 172 -14.93 22.94 -13.10
C GLY A 172 -14.00 21.76 -13.40
N LYS A 173 -13.48 21.09 -12.36
CA LYS A 173 -12.59 19.94 -12.44
C LYS A 173 -13.40 18.65 -12.56
N PHE A 174 -12.84 17.66 -13.23
CA PHE A 174 -13.36 16.30 -13.17
C PHE A 174 -12.86 15.69 -11.85
N THR A 175 -13.77 15.30 -10.95
CA THR A 175 -13.43 14.73 -9.64
C THR A 175 -14.19 13.43 -9.43
N GLU A 176 -13.61 12.49 -8.68
CA GLU A 176 -14.37 11.37 -8.14
C GLU A 176 -15.45 11.92 -7.19
N VAL A 177 -16.65 11.36 -7.23
CA VAL A 177 -17.74 11.76 -6.33
C VAL A 177 -18.05 10.56 -5.42
N ALA A 178 -17.93 10.78 -4.10
CA ALA A 178 -18.06 9.75 -3.07
C ALA A 178 -19.50 9.55 -2.55
N ASN A 179 -20.53 10.07 -3.24
CA ASN A 179 -21.92 10.00 -2.73
C ASN A 179 -22.91 9.43 -3.77
N PHE A 180 -23.47 8.26 -3.44
CA PHE A 180 -24.22 7.38 -4.34
C PHE A 180 -25.60 7.90 -4.75
N GLU A 181 -26.11 8.96 -4.12
CA GLU A 181 -27.39 9.58 -4.47
C GLU A 181 -27.27 10.67 -5.54
N ALA A 182 -26.05 11.09 -5.95
CA ALA A 182 -25.88 12.24 -6.84
C ALA A 182 -24.73 12.18 -7.88
N GLY A 183 -24.04 11.06 -8.12
CA GLY A 183 -23.03 11.04 -9.19
C GLY A 183 -22.17 9.79 -9.31
N PHE A 184 -21.64 9.58 -10.52
CA PHE A 184 -21.14 8.33 -11.11
C PHE A 184 -19.66 8.00 -10.81
N LEU A 185 -19.31 6.72 -10.97
CA LEU A 185 -17.98 6.13 -10.79
C LEU A 185 -17.10 6.26 -12.05
N ASP A 186 -15.84 6.68 -11.87
CA ASP A 186 -14.79 6.58 -12.89
C ASP A 186 -13.97 5.30 -12.66
N LEU A 187 -13.92 4.42 -13.67
CA LEU A 187 -12.89 3.40 -13.81
C LEU A 187 -12.02 3.82 -15.00
N TYR A 188 -10.81 4.32 -14.76
CA TYR A 188 -9.81 4.44 -15.82
C TYR A 188 -9.00 3.15 -15.83
N PRO A 189 -9.05 2.35 -16.90
CA PRO A 189 -8.00 1.41 -17.14
C PRO A 189 -6.92 2.12 -17.97
N PHE A 190 -5.80 2.40 -17.32
CA PHE A 190 -4.45 2.44 -17.89
C PHE A 190 -4.23 3.30 -19.15
N ASN A 191 -3.48 4.40 -18.99
CA ASN A 191 -2.98 5.23 -20.08
C ASN A 191 -2.26 4.36 -21.15
N ASN A 192 -2.87 4.22 -22.33
CA ASN A 192 -2.28 3.53 -23.49
C ASN A 192 -1.25 4.41 -24.24
N SER A 193 -0.57 5.32 -23.55
CA SER A 193 0.51 6.14 -24.12
C SER A 193 1.60 5.22 -24.69
N PRO A 194 2.07 5.46 -25.93
CA PRO A 194 3.22 4.76 -26.51
C PRO A 194 4.54 5.09 -25.79
N ASP A 195 4.54 6.13 -24.96
CA ASP A 195 5.63 6.45 -24.04
C ASP A 195 5.20 6.10 -22.61
N PRO A 196 5.52 4.90 -22.09
CA PRO A 196 5.13 4.48 -20.75
C PRO A 196 5.77 5.36 -19.66
N LYS A 197 6.79 6.16 -19.98
CA LYS A 197 7.68 6.83 -19.02
C LYS A 197 7.00 7.81 -18.05
N ASN A 198 5.74 8.18 -18.26
CA ASN A 198 5.04 9.12 -17.39
C ASN A 198 3.57 8.74 -17.20
N ILE A 199 3.25 8.04 -16.11
CA ILE A 199 1.86 7.90 -15.66
C ILE A 199 1.55 9.10 -14.76
N ALA A 200 0.78 10.07 -15.27
CA ALA A 200 0.54 11.34 -14.59
C ALA A 200 -0.34 11.21 -13.33
N SER A 201 -1.31 10.30 -13.31
CA SER A 201 -2.01 9.89 -12.09
C SER A 201 -2.80 8.62 -12.32
N VAL A 202 -2.80 7.71 -11.34
CA VAL A 202 -3.74 6.58 -11.27
C VAL A 202 -4.65 6.81 -10.09
N ARG A 203 -5.96 6.73 -10.30
CA ARG A 203 -6.96 6.90 -9.24
C ARG A 203 -7.93 5.74 -9.30
N ILE A 204 -8.04 5.02 -8.20
CA ILE A 204 -8.88 3.84 -8.08
C ILE A 204 -9.79 4.09 -6.90
N GLY A 205 -11.09 4.19 -7.16
CA GLY A 205 -12.08 4.55 -6.14
C GLY A 205 -12.25 3.48 -5.08
N LYS A 206 -13.03 3.82 -4.05
CA LYS A 206 -13.46 2.90 -2.99
C LYS A 206 -14.21 1.69 -3.57
N THR A 207 -13.82 0.48 -3.17
CA THR A 207 -14.60 -0.72 -3.45
C THR A 207 -15.70 -0.84 -2.39
N ASN A 208 -16.97 -0.84 -2.81
CA ASN A 208 -18.09 -1.02 -1.90
C ASN A 208 -18.21 -2.50 -1.51
N GLY A 209 -17.43 -2.93 -0.51
CA GLY A 209 -17.38 -4.30 -0.01
C GLY A 209 -15.98 -4.90 -0.12
N ALA A 210 -15.81 -6.15 0.31
CA ALA A 210 -14.59 -6.94 0.17
C ALA A 210 -14.25 -7.26 -1.31
N GLY A 211 -14.34 -6.25 -2.18
CA GLY A 211 -14.17 -6.34 -3.61
C GLY A 211 -12.68 -6.29 -3.95
N HIS A 212 -12.15 -7.46 -4.28
CA HIS A 212 -10.78 -7.72 -4.70
C HIS A 212 -10.45 -7.01 -6.03
N ALA A 213 -10.06 -5.74 -5.97
CA ALA A 213 -9.46 -5.07 -7.12
C ALA A 213 -7.95 -5.33 -7.14
N ASN A 214 -7.48 -6.27 -7.95
CA ASN A 214 -6.05 -6.44 -8.23
C ASN A 214 -5.57 -5.21 -9.00
N ILE A 215 -4.75 -4.39 -8.35
CA ILE A 215 -4.29 -3.12 -8.90
C ILE A 215 -2.83 -3.26 -9.25
N VAL A 216 -2.48 -3.07 -10.53
CA VAL A 216 -1.08 -3.09 -10.97
C VAL A 216 -0.77 -1.75 -11.64
N VAL A 217 0.10 -0.95 -11.02
CA VAL A 217 0.48 0.38 -11.54
C VAL A 217 1.98 0.41 -11.83
N GLY A 218 2.38 0.63 -13.09
CA GLY A 218 3.73 1.09 -13.42
C GLY A 218 4.89 0.14 -13.05
N THR A 219 4.78 -1.16 -13.30
CA THR A 219 5.78 -2.18 -12.89
C THR A 219 7.10 -2.18 -13.65
N GLY A 220 7.42 -1.13 -14.41
CA GLY A 220 8.71 -1.01 -15.09
C GLY A 220 9.67 -0.14 -14.27
N ASP A 221 10.94 -0.55 -14.19
CA ASP A 221 11.99 0.16 -13.43
C ASP A 221 12.27 1.58 -13.97
N ASP A 222 11.85 1.90 -15.20
CA ASP A 222 12.06 3.21 -15.84
C ASP A 222 10.80 4.09 -15.88
N THR A 223 9.72 3.66 -15.23
CA THR A 223 8.41 4.33 -15.31
C THR A 223 8.24 5.31 -14.15
N MET A 224 8.26 6.62 -14.42
CA MET A 224 7.91 7.61 -13.40
C MET A 224 6.39 7.69 -13.28
N THR A 225 5.86 7.33 -12.10
CA THR A 225 4.43 7.55 -11.79
C THR A 225 4.32 8.74 -10.84
N TYR A 226 3.56 9.78 -11.20
CA TYR A 226 3.51 11.00 -10.40
C TYR A 226 2.63 10.86 -9.16
N GLU A 227 1.47 10.21 -9.31
CA GLU A 227 0.47 10.08 -8.25
C GLU A 227 -0.29 8.77 -8.40
N VAL A 228 -0.40 8.00 -7.33
CA VAL A 228 -1.29 6.85 -7.23
C VAL A 228 -2.21 7.06 -6.04
N LEU A 229 -3.51 7.12 -6.29
CA LEU A 229 -4.56 7.18 -5.28
C LEU A 229 -5.37 5.89 -5.36
N ILE A 230 -5.44 5.14 -4.26
CA ILE A 230 -6.22 3.91 -4.15
C ILE A 230 -7.18 4.09 -2.98
N GLY A 231 -8.47 3.85 -3.22
CA GLY A 231 -9.55 3.97 -2.26
C GLY A 231 -9.52 2.88 -1.19
N ASP A 232 -10.58 2.83 -0.38
CA ASP A 232 -10.67 1.82 0.68
C ASP A 232 -10.99 0.44 0.09
N GLY A 233 -10.58 -0.63 0.79
CA GLY A 233 -11.08 -1.99 0.57
C GLY A 233 -10.50 -2.74 -0.63
N CYS A 234 -9.40 -2.25 -1.24
CA CYS A 234 -8.73 -2.92 -2.34
C CYS A 234 -7.77 -4.00 -1.82
N ASN A 235 -7.65 -5.10 -2.55
CA ASN A 235 -6.77 -6.23 -2.21
C ASN A 235 -5.80 -6.50 -3.37
N HIS A 236 -4.59 -6.96 -3.07
CA HIS A 236 -3.53 -7.23 -4.05
C HIS A 236 -3.16 -5.97 -4.85
N ILE A 237 -2.69 -4.96 -4.14
CA ILE A 237 -2.19 -3.72 -4.72
C ILE A 237 -0.71 -3.89 -5.03
N THR A 238 -0.31 -3.75 -6.28
CA THR A 238 1.08 -3.69 -6.72
C THR A 238 1.32 -2.35 -7.41
N ILE A 239 2.11 -1.50 -6.79
CA ILE A 239 2.62 -0.27 -7.37
C ILE A 239 4.09 -0.50 -7.68
N GLY A 240 4.52 -0.24 -8.91
CA GLY A 240 5.90 -0.39 -9.34
C GLY A 240 6.81 0.70 -8.79
N ALA A 241 8.06 0.66 -9.22
CA ALA A 241 9.10 1.56 -8.76
C ALA A 241 8.86 3.02 -9.20
N ASN A 242 9.64 3.94 -8.64
CA ASN A 242 9.72 5.34 -9.07
C ASN A 242 8.38 6.10 -9.03
N THR A 243 7.54 5.82 -8.02
CA THR A 243 6.29 6.54 -7.83
C THR A 243 6.46 7.70 -6.87
N ARG A 244 6.16 8.94 -7.28
CA ARG A 244 6.42 10.14 -6.48
C ARG A 244 5.48 10.32 -5.29
N THR A 245 4.20 9.99 -5.45
CA THR A 245 3.20 10.12 -4.39
C THR A 245 2.30 8.90 -4.44
N ILE A 246 2.21 8.18 -3.32
CA ILE A 246 1.29 7.05 -3.17
C ILE A 246 0.37 7.33 -1.99
N HIS A 247 -0.93 7.31 -2.24
CA HIS A 247 -1.94 7.34 -1.20
C HIS A 247 -2.87 6.14 -1.35
N ILE A 248 -2.73 5.19 -0.44
CA ILE A 248 -3.62 4.05 -0.29
C ILE A 248 -4.48 4.36 0.93
N ALA A 249 -5.80 4.34 0.77
CA ALA A 249 -6.73 4.66 1.83
C ALA A 249 -6.87 3.48 2.82
N HIS A 250 -8.02 3.28 3.44
CA HIS A 250 -8.17 2.41 4.61
C HIS A 250 -8.49 0.95 4.22
N ALA A 251 -8.19 0.01 5.12
CA ALA A 251 -8.64 -1.37 5.02
C ALA A 251 -8.27 -2.07 3.70
N ASN A 252 -7.04 -1.86 3.24
CA ASN A 252 -6.51 -2.45 2.00
C ASN A 252 -5.63 -3.66 2.30
N GLY A 253 -5.64 -4.71 1.48
CA GLY A 253 -4.87 -5.94 1.69
C GLY A 253 -3.79 -6.19 0.63
N ASP A 254 -2.72 -6.88 1.02
CA ASP A 254 -1.60 -7.30 0.16
C ASP A 254 -1.05 -6.15 -0.70
N ILE A 255 -0.49 -5.16 -0.02
CA ILE A 255 0.08 -3.96 -0.64
C ILE A 255 1.56 -4.18 -0.92
N VAL A 256 1.97 -4.07 -2.17
CA VAL A 256 3.36 -4.10 -2.62
C VAL A 256 3.68 -2.78 -3.32
N ILE A 257 4.66 -2.06 -2.82
CA ILE A 257 5.17 -0.83 -3.41
C ILE A 257 6.62 -1.06 -3.82
N GLY A 258 6.95 -0.78 -5.08
CA GLY A 258 8.28 -0.92 -5.64
C GLY A 258 9.25 0.16 -5.17
N ASP A 259 10.52 -0.05 -5.51
CA ASP A 259 11.66 0.74 -5.04
C ASP A 259 11.58 2.22 -5.49
N PHE A 260 12.36 3.10 -4.86
CA PHE A 260 12.46 4.53 -5.21
C PHE A 260 11.14 5.30 -5.18
N SER A 261 10.15 4.79 -4.44
CA SER A 261 8.86 5.44 -4.29
C SER A 261 8.92 6.48 -3.16
N ASN A 262 8.31 7.63 -3.40
CA ASN A 262 8.32 8.76 -2.48
C ASN A 262 6.92 9.02 -1.92
N HIS A 263 6.87 9.70 -0.77
CA HIS A 263 5.65 10.19 -0.13
C HIS A 263 4.56 9.10 -0.08
N ILE A 264 4.86 8.00 0.60
CA ILE A 264 3.97 6.86 0.73
C ILE A 264 3.06 7.07 1.93
N ARG A 265 1.75 7.02 1.71
CA ARG A 265 0.74 7.03 2.77
C ARG A 265 -0.17 5.82 2.61
N ILE A 266 -0.22 4.98 3.65
CA ILE A 266 -1.12 3.83 3.74
C ILE A 266 -2.08 4.08 4.90
N GLY A 267 -3.38 3.98 4.64
CA GLY A 267 -4.43 4.21 5.62
C GLY A 267 -4.47 3.13 6.70
N VAL A 268 -5.26 3.40 7.73
CA VAL A 268 -5.45 2.48 8.87
C VAL A 268 -6.04 1.13 8.46
N CYS A 269 -5.78 0.11 9.27
CA CYS A 269 -6.34 -1.24 9.13
C CYS A 269 -5.96 -1.95 7.82
N SER A 270 -4.87 -1.53 7.17
CA SER A 270 -4.38 -2.23 5.98
C SER A 270 -3.63 -3.51 6.38
N ASP A 271 -3.46 -4.47 5.48
CA ASP A 271 -2.82 -5.75 5.76
C ASP A 271 -1.79 -6.11 4.68
N GLY A 272 -0.77 -6.88 5.06
CA GLY A 272 0.26 -7.38 4.14
C GLY A 272 1.01 -6.27 3.38
N VAL A 273 1.60 -5.30 4.09
CA VAL A 273 2.31 -4.18 3.49
C VAL A 273 3.77 -4.53 3.22
N VAL A 274 4.21 -4.43 1.97
CA VAL A 274 5.60 -4.59 1.54
C VAL A 274 6.03 -3.34 0.78
N ILE A 275 7.07 -2.66 1.26
CA ILE A 275 7.64 -1.49 0.61
C ILE A 275 9.08 -1.81 0.20
N GLY A 276 9.39 -1.49 -1.05
CA GLY A 276 10.68 -1.69 -1.70
C GLY A 276 11.82 -0.85 -1.12
N ASP A 277 12.96 -0.92 -1.79
CA ASP A 277 14.18 -0.24 -1.40
C ASP A 277 14.11 1.27 -1.71
N HIS A 278 14.93 2.07 -1.03
CA HIS A 278 15.13 3.51 -1.32
C HIS A 278 13.84 4.35 -1.34
N CYS A 279 12.85 3.96 -0.53
CA CYS A 279 11.61 4.72 -0.42
C CYS A 279 11.73 5.89 0.57
N GLU A 280 11.00 6.98 0.33
CA GLU A 280 11.05 8.18 1.19
C GLU A 280 9.70 8.55 1.79
N LYS A 281 9.70 9.04 3.04
CA LYS A 281 8.54 9.62 3.74
C LYS A 281 7.34 8.67 3.79
N ILE A 282 7.57 7.51 4.37
CA ILE A 282 6.56 6.47 4.56
C ILE A 282 5.72 6.80 5.79
N ASN A 283 4.40 6.81 5.64
CA ASN A 283 3.44 6.94 6.74
C ASN A 283 2.42 5.80 6.64
N ILE A 284 2.42 4.91 7.62
CA ILE A 284 1.50 3.77 7.70
C ILE A 284 0.56 3.99 8.88
N GLY A 285 -0.74 3.88 8.63
CA GLY A 285 -1.77 4.05 9.64
C GLY A 285 -1.73 3.00 10.75
N THR A 286 -2.50 3.25 11.81
CA THR A 286 -2.66 2.33 12.95
C THR A 286 -3.31 1.01 12.54
N THR A 287 -3.16 -0.01 13.39
CA THR A 287 -3.81 -1.33 13.23
C THR A 287 -3.51 -2.00 11.88
N THR A 288 -2.37 -1.68 11.28
CA THR A 288 -1.94 -2.29 10.03
C THR A 288 -1.29 -3.65 10.34
N GLY A 289 -1.59 -4.68 9.53
CA GLY A 289 -1.05 -6.03 9.66
C GLY A 289 0.45 -6.12 9.36
N PRO A 290 1.00 -7.27 8.92
CA PRO A 290 2.43 -7.41 8.71
C PRO A 290 2.99 -6.33 7.78
N ILE A 291 3.98 -5.59 8.27
CA ILE A 291 4.69 -4.55 7.52
C ILE A 291 6.12 -5.03 7.26
N ARG A 292 6.54 -5.01 6.00
CA ARG A 292 7.92 -5.22 5.60
C ARG A 292 8.40 -4.01 4.80
N ILE A 293 9.40 -3.32 5.32
CA ILE A 293 10.07 -2.23 4.61
C ILE A 293 11.48 -2.71 4.32
N LYS A 294 11.86 -2.73 3.05
CA LYS A 294 13.21 -3.14 2.65
C LYS A 294 14.22 -2.01 2.89
N ASP A 295 15.36 -2.00 2.21
CA ASP A 295 16.54 -1.25 2.58
C ASP A 295 16.48 0.23 2.19
N ARG A 296 17.39 1.01 2.78
CA ARG A 296 17.65 2.42 2.43
C ARG A 296 16.43 3.32 2.39
N THR A 297 15.39 2.98 3.16
CA THR A 297 14.26 3.89 3.36
C THR A 297 14.73 5.09 4.15
N THR A 298 14.37 6.33 3.77
CA THR A 298 14.89 7.54 4.44
C THR A 298 14.11 7.90 5.71
N SER A 299 12.78 7.80 5.69
CA SER A 299 11.95 8.07 6.87
C SER A 299 10.68 7.23 6.87
N CYS A 300 10.32 6.72 8.04
CA CYS A 300 9.14 5.90 8.24
C CYS A 300 8.43 6.24 9.55
N ASN A 301 7.13 6.45 9.46
CA ASN A 301 6.22 6.60 10.59
C ASN A 301 5.16 5.51 10.52
N VAL A 302 5.06 4.70 11.57
CA VAL A 302 4.09 3.61 11.68
C VAL A 302 3.22 3.86 12.90
N GLY A 303 1.91 3.96 12.68
CA GLY A 303 0.93 4.15 13.76
C GLY A 303 0.83 2.95 14.71
N ASP A 304 0.17 3.19 15.85
CA ASP A 304 -0.04 2.21 16.92
C ASP A 304 -0.69 0.91 16.45
N ASN A 305 -0.40 -0.17 17.17
CA ASN A 305 -0.93 -1.52 16.94
C ASN A 305 -0.61 -2.09 15.55
N ALA A 306 0.47 -1.63 14.91
CA ALA A 306 0.96 -2.25 13.69
C ALA A 306 1.76 -3.52 14.05
N SER A 307 1.39 -4.67 13.51
CA SER A 307 2.03 -5.92 13.91
C SER A 307 1.88 -7.04 12.88
N PRO A 308 2.94 -7.83 12.63
CA PRO A 308 4.37 -7.63 12.96
C PRO A 308 5.11 -6.68 11.99
N MET A 309 6.23 -6.08 12.38
CA MET A 309 7.04 -5.21 11.50
C MET A 309 8.45 -5.78 11.28
N THR A 310 8.90 -5.79 10.01
CA THR A 310 10.26 -6.15 9.60
C THR A 310 10.89 -5.00 8.83
N LEU A 311 12.10 -4.62 9.21
CA LEU A 311 12.94 -3.64 8.52
C LEU A 311 14.12 -4.37 7.88
N GLY A 312 14.44 -4.04 6.64
CA GLY A 312 15.64 -4.53 5.95
C GLY A 312 16.95 -4.13 6.66
N ASP A 313 17.99 -4.92 6.42
CA ASP A 313 19.32 -4.85 7.04
C ASP A 313 20.21 -3.71 6.51
N GLY A 314 19.83 -3.10 5.38
CA GLY A 314 20.52 -1.98 4.75
C GLY A 314 19.83 -0.62 4.96
N ASN A 315 18.96 -0.49 5.95
CA ASN A 315 18.22 0.73 6.21
C ASN A 315 19.11 1.86 6.76
N GLY A 316 19.58 2.72 5.86
CA GLY A 316 20.13 4.05 6.17
C GLY A 316 19.06 5.05 6.63
N THR A 317 17.99 4.56 7.26
CA THR A 317 16.84 5.35 7.68
C THR A 317 17.27 6.34 8.73
N SER A 318 17.12 7.62 8.43
CA SER A 318 17.50 8.69 9.35
C SER A 318 16.50 8.80 10.50
N HIS A 319 15.23 8.43 10.28
CA HIS A 319 14.17 8.52 11.28
C HIS A 319 13.13 7.40 11.16
N ILE A 320 12.98 6.58 12.21
CA ILE A 320 11.89 5.59 12.34
C ILE A 320 11.08 5.93 13.58
N TYR A 321 9.80 6.26 13.38
CA TYR A 321 8.82 6.44 14.45
C TYR A 321 7.88 5.25 14.46
N VAL A 322 7.78 4.62 15.62
CA VAL A 322 7.01 3.39 15.79
C VAL A 322 6.06 3.61 16.95
N GLY A 323 4.75 3.53 16.68
CA GLY A 323 3.71 3.62 17.69
C GLY A 323 3.71 2.45 18.68
N ASP A 324 2.78 2.49 19.63
CA ASP A 324 2.71 1.48 20.69
C ASP A 324 2.35 0.09 20.12
N GLY A 325 2.95 -0.97 20.67
CA GLY A 325 2.61 -2.37 20.34
C GLY A 325 3.29 -2.97 19.10
N VAL A 326 4.27 -2.30 18.51
CA VAL A 326 5.00 -2.82 17.35
C VAL A 326 6.14 -3.76 17.77
N VAL A 327 6.14 -4.95 17.19
CA VAL A 327 7.23 -5.93 17.33
C VAL A 327 8.17 -5.78 16.14
N ILE A 328 9.39 -5.31 16.41
CA ILE A 328 10.48 -5.29 15.42
C ILE A 328 11.14 -6.68 15.43
N GLY A 329 11.00 -7.42 14.33
CA GLY A 329 11.52 -8.79 14.20
C GLY A 329 13.04 -8.91 14.17
N ASP A 330 13.53 -10.16 14.17
CA ASP A 330 14.94 -10.50 14.39
C ASP A 330 15.87 -10.02 13.27
N SER A 331 16.87 -9.24 13.68
CA SER A 331 18.07 -8.84 12.93
C SER A 331 17.96 -7.76 11.84
N PRO A 332 17.40 -6.56 12.09
CA PRO A 332 17.92 -5.40 11.41
C PRO A 332 19.26 -5.07 12.08
N THR A 333 20.36 -5.32 11.38
CA THR A 333 21.60 -4.61 11.69
C THR A 333 21.34 -3.17 11.29
N ILE A 334 20.68 -2.39 12.15
CA ILE A 334 20.45 -0.97 11.87
C ILE A 334 21.85 -0.35 11.86
N ALA A 335 22.43 -0.21 10.67
CA ALA A 335 23.63 0.56 10.42
C ALA A 335 23.26 2.05 10.56
N ALA A 336 22.95 2.41 11.80
CA ALA A 336 22.57 3.72 12.26
C ALA A 336 23.81 4.63 12.20
N SER A 337 24.00 5.32 11.07
CA SER A 337 24.49 6.71 11.15
C SER A 337 23.37 7.65 11.65
N GLY A 338 22.14 7.16 11.81
CA GLY A 338 21.06 7.77 12.59
C GLY A 338 20.82 6.93 13.83
N THR A 339 21.31 7.42 14.97
CA THR A 339 21.27 6.82 16.31
C THR A 339 20.07 5.90 16.53
N LEU A 340 20.33 4.60 16.61
CA LEU A 340 19.46 3.66 17.31
C LEU A 340 19.31 4.18 18.74
N MET A 341 18.20 4.88 19.04
CA MET A 341 17.91 5.41 20.38
C MET A 341 17.51 4.30 21.36
N ARG A 342 18.27 3.20 21.42
CA ARG A 342 18.27 2.32 22.59
C ARG A 342 19.38 2.65 23.58
N ASP A 343 20.47 3.28 23.13
CA ASP A 343 21.68 3.42 23.97
C ASP A 343 22.03 4.86 24.39
N ARG A 344 21.16 5.86 24.17
CA ARG A 344 21.45 7.26 24.55
C ARG A 344 20.37 7.99 25.37
N SER A 345 19.41 7.26 25.92
CA SER A 345 18.62 7.73 27.07
C SER A 345 18.61 6.64 28.13
N THR A 346 19.54 6.72 29.09
CA THR A 346 19.56 5.85 30.27
C THR A 346 18.72 6.40 31.41
N ILE A 347 17.69 7.21 31.13
CA ILE A 347 16.67 7.45 32.15
C ILE A 347 15.57 6.41 31.90
N PRO A 348 15.33 5.49 32.85
CA PRO A 348 14.23 4.56 32.72
C PRO A 348 12.93 5.35 32.58
N ALA A 349 11.92 4.77 31.91
CA ALA A 349 10.56 5.32 31.90
C ALA A 349 10.02 5.56 33.34
N SER A 350 10.72 5.05 34.35
CA SER A 350 10.53 5.36 35.76
C SER A 350 11.77 5.97 36.45
N ALA A 351 11.52 6.86 37.42
CA ALA A 351 12.56 7.38 38.31
C ALA A 351 12.17 7.11 39.77
N ASP A 352 13.04 6.46 40.54
CA ASP A 352 12.84 6.32 41.99
C ASP A 352 13.27 7.61 42.69
N ILE A 353 12.31 8.31 43.29
CA ILE A 353 12.50 9.56 44.02
C ILE A 353 12.50 9.35 45.54
N THR A 354 12.63 8.11 46.04
CA THR A 354 12.57 7.81 47.48
C THR A 354 13.52 8.69 48.29
N GLY A 355 12.96 9.58 49.12
CA GLY A 355 13.71 10.49 50.00
C GLY A 355 14.50 11.59 49.28
N GLN A 356 14.31 11.77 47.98
CA GLN A 356 14.97 12.84 47.23
C GLN A 356 14.24 14.17 47.46
N ARG A 357 15.01 15.24 47.67
CA ARG A 357 14.48 16.63 47.71
C ARG A 357 14.68 17.37 46.40
N THR A 358 15.49 16.86 45.49
CA THR A 358 15.76 17.46 44.18
C THR A 358 15.69 16.39 43.11
N LEU A 359 14.84 16.61 42.10
CA LEU A 359 14.78 15.77 40.91
C LEU A 359 15.67 16.41 39.83
N ASP A 360 16.77 15.76 39.49
CA ASP A 360 17.68 16.24 38.46
C ASP A 360 17.35 15.61 37.10
N LEU A 361 16.84 16.44 36.19
CA LEU A 361 16.53 16.11 34.81
C LEU A 361 17.68 16.47 33.87
N SER A 362 18.89 16.80 34.39
CA SER A 362 20.10 17.13 33.62
C SER A 362 20.52 16.08 32.61
N GLN A 363 20.07 14.84 32.78
CA GLN A 363 20.40 13.75 31.86
C GLN A 363 19.32 13.49 30.81
N LEU A 364 18.19 14.22 30.82
CA LEU A 364 17.13 14.07 29.82
C LEU A 364 17.47 14.86 28.56
N ARG A 365 17.54 14.13 27.43
CA ARG A 365 17.71 14.73 26.10
C ARG A 365 16.42 14.79 25.26
N TYR A 366 15.30 14.24 25.74
CA TYR A 366 14.06 14.12 24.95
C TYR A 366 12.77 14.36 25.76
N ALA A 367 11.69 14.73 25.04
CA ALA A 367 10.32 14.84 25.56
C ALA A 367 9.75 13.46 25.95
N GLY A 368 8.94 13.40 27.00
CA GLY A 368 8.31 12.15 27.40
C GLY A 368 7.59 12.20 28.74
N VAL A 369 6.95 11.08 29.06
CA VAL A 369 6.31 10.81 30.36
C VAL A 369 7.32 10.12 31.26
N ILE A 370 7.51 10.62 32.48
CA ILE A 370 8.36 10.02 33.49
C ILE A 370 7.49 9.54 34.65
N HIS A 371 7.47 8.22 34.86
CA HIS A 371 6.77 7.59 35.97
C HIS A 371 7.61 7.68 37.25
N LEU A 372 7.22 8.54 38.18
CA LEU A 372 7.91 8.68 39.45
C LEU A 372 7.47 7.56 40.39
N ALA A 373 8.41 6.78 40.89
CA ALA A 373 8.18 5.78 41.92
C ALA A 373 8.80 6.24 43.25
N SER A 374 8.23 5.81 44.37
CA SER A 374 8.86 5.93 45.67
C SER A 374 8.43 4.78 46.57
N ARG A 375 9.29 4.39 47.50
CA ARG A 375 8.96 3.49 48.61
C ARG A 375 8.15 4.18 49.72
N ASN A 376 8.08 5.51 49.70
CA ASN A 376 7.26 6.29 50.60
C ASN A 376 5.89 6.58 49.94
N GLN A 377 4.82 6.58 50.73
CA GLN A 377 3.50 7.01 50.26
C GLN A 377 3.43 8.52 50.00
N ARG A 378 4.39 9.29 50.53
CA ARG A 378 4.48 10.74 50.39
C ARG A 378 5.91 11.16 50.11
N GLU A 379 6.09 11.99 49.10
CA GLU A 379 7.37 12.62 48.77
C GLU A 379 7.22 14.13 48.68
N THR A 380 8.32 14.85 48.92
CA THR A 380 8.38 16.30 48.73
C THR A 380 9.62 16.69 47.95
N LEU A 381 9.43 17.20 46.74
CA LEU A 381 10.49 17.77 45.92
C LEU A 381 10.55 19.28 46.14
N GLU A 382 11.68 19.77 46.62
CA GLU A 382 11.95 21.19 46.82
C GLU A 382 12.49 21.85 45.54
N ALA A 383 13.04 21.06 44.60
CA ALA A 383 13.58 21.57 43.34
C ALA A 383 13.52 20.53 42.21
N ILE A 384 13.35 21.02 40.98
CA ILE A 384 13.54 20.24 39.74
C ILE A 384 14.57 20.99 38.89
N ARG A 385 15.66 20.31 38.52
CA ARG A 385 16.75 20.88 37.71
C ARG A 385 16.65 20.35 36.28
N LYS A 386 16.87 21.21 35.29
CA LYS A 386 17.00 20.85 33.88
C LYS A 386 18.27 21.53 33.35
N PRO A 387 19.10 20.89 32.51
CA PRO A 387 20.33 21.52 32.06
C PRO A 387 19.97 22.64 31.07
N HIS A 388 20.69 23.75 31.15
CA HIS A 388 20.56 24.85 30.21
C HIS A 388 21.48 24.57 29.02
N GLU A 389 20.99 23.81 28.03
CA GLU A 389 21.62 23.83 26.70
C GLU A 389 20.88 24.88 25.84
N PRO A 390 21.54 25.97 25.41
CA PRO A 390 20.89 27.12 24.76
C PRO A 390 20.28 26.82 23.38
N ASP A 391 20.64 25.69 22.77
CA ASP A 391 20.24 25.32 21.40
C ASP A 391 19.32 24.08 21.32
N GLU A 392 18.92 23.48 22.44
CA GLU A 392 18.03 22.32 22.44
C GLU A 392 16.54 22.72 22.42
N VAL A 393 15.82 22.10 21.49
CA VAL A 393 14.39 22.33 21.16
C VAL A 393 13.49 22.22 22.40
N ASP A 394 12.42 23.01 22.42
CA ASP A 394 11.42 23.01 23.48
C ASP A 394 10.71 21.68 23.60
N PHE A 395 11.07 20.91 24.62
CA PHE A 395 10.49 19.61 24.88
C PHE A 395 9.65 19.61 26.16
N PRO A 396 8.33 19.36 26.08
CA PRO A 396 7.51 19.17 27.26
C PRO A 396 7.89 17.85 27.95
N VAL A 397 8.16 17.93 29.25
CA VAL A 397 8.31 16.76 30.13
C VAL A 397 7.07 16.67 30.99
N GLU A 398 6.46 15.48 31.02
CA GLU A 398 5.32 15.17 31.89
C GLU A 398 5.79 14.26 33.02
N LEU A 399 5.62 14.70 34.28
CA LEU A 399 5.89 13.86 35.44
C LEU A 399 4.59 13.26 35.96
N ARG A 400 4.57 11.94 36.18
CA ARG A 400 3.43 11.19 36.72
C ARG A 400 3.85 10.42 37.96
N PRO A 401 3.34 10.74 39.16
CA PRO A 401 3.49 9.86 40.31
C PRO A 401 2.85 8.51 40.02
N GLY A 402 3.53 7.42 40.39
CA GLY A 402 2.98 6.07 40.30
C GLY A 402 1.85 5.85 41.32
N PRO A 403 1.03 4.80 41.14
CA PRO A 403 -0.06 4.47 42.08
C PRO A 403 0.44 4.40 43.53
N GLY A 404 -0.34 4.94 44.46
CA GLY A 404 -0.03 5.02 45.89
C GLY A 404 0.94 6.12 46.32
N LEU A 405 1.49 6.90 45.38
CA LEU A 405 2.40 8.02 45.67
C LEU A 405 1.68 9.36 45.64
N ARG A 406 1.73 10.09 46.76
CA ARG A 406 1.39 11.52 46.81
C ARG A 406 2.66 12.36 46.76
N LEU A 407 2.83 13.12 45.68
CA LEU A 407 3.98 13.97 45.46
C LEU A 407 3.62 15.43 45.70
N MET A 408 4.32 16.07 46.64
CA MET A 408 4.28 17.52 46.82
C MET A 408 5.51 18.14 46.17
N ILE A 409 5.33 19.13 45.30
CA ILE A 409 6.43 19.88 44.70
C ILE A 409 6.34 21.30 45.26
N SER A 410 7.28 21.66 46.13
CA SER A 410 7.27 22.95 46.81
C SER A 410 7.73 24.05 45.87
N ALA A 411 6.97 25.13 45.79
CA ALA A 411 7.45 26.35 45.16
C ALA A 411 8.46 27.02 46.11
N VAL A 412 9.73 26.98 45.74
CA VAL A 412 10.74 27.83 46.39
C VAL A 412 10.78 29.14 45.61
N ALA A 413 10.25 30.21 46.20
CA ALA A 413 10.46 31.56 45.68
C ALA A 413 11.96 31.84 45.69
N PRO A 414 12.60 32.11 44.54
CA PRO A 414 14.03 32.33 44.54
C PRO A 414 14.32 33.71 45.17
N GLU A 415 15.28 33.78 46.09
CA GLU A 415 15.75 35.06 46.65
C GLU A 415 16.49 35.93 45.61
N THR A 416 16.81 35.37 44.44
CA THR A 416 17.44 36.05 43.29
C THR A 416 16.96 35.46 41.96
N PRO A 417 16.65 36.29 40.94
CA PRO A 417 16.19 35.78 39.65
C PRO A 417 17.31 35.00 38.95
N ALA A 418 17.06 33.69 38.77
CA ALA A 418 17.73 32.77 37.86
C ALA A 418 19.27 32.66 37.97
N THR A 419 19.77 31.99 39.00
CA THR A 419 20.92 31.09 38.76
C THR A 419 20.42 29.94 37.87
N GLU A 420 21.08 29.77 36.72
CA GLU A 420 20.71 28.95 35.55
C GLU A 420 20.18 27.54 35.88
N GLY A 421 19.13 27.09 35.16
CA GLY A 421 18.68 25.69 35.12
C GLY A 421 17.61 25.24 36.12
N ARG A 422 16.99 26.14 36.91
CA ARG A 422 15.88 25.80 37.81
C ARG A 422 14.52 26.02 37.16
N ILE A 423 13.63 25.04 37.29
CA ILE A 423 12.21 25.16 36.91
C ILE A 423 11.48 25.95 38.01
N MET A 424 10.79 27.02 37.65
CA MET A 424 10.03 27.84 38.60
C MET A 424 8.58 27.36 38.68
N LEU A 425 8.12 26.98 39.87
CA LEU A 425 6.70 26.74 40.13
C LEU A 425 6.07 28.02 40.68
N ARG A 426 4.90 28.39 40.14
CA ARG A 426 4.16 29.58 40.62
C ARG A 426 3.59 29.36 42.02
N THR A 427 3.21 28.13 42.33
CA THR A 427 2.62 27.69 43.60
C THR A 427 3.07 26.26 43.88
N GLY A 428 3.04 25.84 45.14
CA GLY A 428 3.25 24.43 45.46
C GLY A 428 2.19 23.56 44.77
N VAL A 429 2.61 22.40 44.28
CA VAL A 429 1.77 21.47 43.50
C VAL A 429 1.65 20.17 44.27
N SER A 430 0.44 19.64 44.40
CA SER A 430 0.21 18.30 44.96
C SER A 430 -0.34 17.42 43.85
N LEU A 431 0.36 16.32 43.58
CA LEU A 431 -0.03 15.30 42.60
C LEU A 431 -0.29 14.00 43.34
N ASP A 432 -1.38 13.31 43.02
CA ASP A 432 -1.71 12.01 43.58
C ASP A 432 -1.75 10.94 42.47
N GLY A 433 -0.87 9.97 42.58
CA GLY A 433 -0.69 8.93 41.56
C GLY A 433 -1.90 8.01 41.41
N ASP A 434 -2.71 7.83 42.46
CA ASP A 434 -3.96 7.05 42.38
C ASP A 434 -5.02 7.76 41.53
N ARG A 435 -4.83 9.06 41.31
CA ARG A 435 -5.72 9.96 40.57
C ARG A 435 -5.26 10.16 39.13
N GLY A 436 -4.10 9.62 38.75
CA GLY A 436 -3.47 9.88 37.46
C GLY A 436 -3.05 11.35 37.28
N ASP A 437 -2.86 12.09 38.38
CA ASP A 437 -2.43 13.48 38.31
C ASP A 437 -1.07 13.60 37.62
N SER A 438 -0.88 14.66 36.84
CA SER A 438 0.38 14.92 36.13
C SER A 438 0.73 16.40 36.12
N ILE A 439 2.03 16.67 35.99
CA ILE A 439 2.54 18.02 35.78
C ILE A 439 3.33 18.06 34.48
N THR A 440 2.98 19.00 33.60
CA THR A 440 3.72 19.24 32.36
C THR A 440 4.47 20.57 32.45
N PHE A 441 5.76 20.54 32.13
CA PHE A 441 6.58 21.74 32.02
C PHE A 441 6.61 22.24 30.57
N LYS A 442 6.22 23.50 30.35
CA LYS A 442 6.34 24.16 29.05
C LYS A 442 7.30 25.33 29.18
N ARG A 443 8.21 25.52 28.22
CA ARG A 443 9.04 26.73 28.18
C ARG A 443 8.16 27.93 27.81
N VAL A 444 8.32 29.02 28.55
CA VAL A 444 7.69 30.31 28.29
C VAL A 444 8.76 31.39 28.39
N ARG A 445 8.83 32.24 27.38
CA ARG A 445 9.77 33.35 27.38
C ARG A 445 9.23 34.50 28.24
N VAL A 446 9.96 34.92 29.26
CA VAL A 446 9.63 36.07 30.11
C VAL A 446 10.77 37.09 30.04
N GLY A 447 10.59 38.13 29.22
CA GLY A 447 11.66 39.07 28.89
C GLY A 447 12.78 38.41 28.06
N SER A 448 14.03 38.60 28.46
CA SER A 448 15.21 37.95 27.84
C SER A 448 15.51 36.55 28.40
N HIS A 449 14.73 36.07 29.36
CA HIS A 449 14.98 34.80 30.06
C HIS A 449 13.91 33.78 29.70
N ASP A 450 14.33 32.52 29.61
CA ASP A 450 13.44 31.39 29.46
C ASP A 450 13.01 30.87 30.83
N VAL A 451 11.70 30.79 31.06
CA VAL A 451 11.12 30.28 32.29
C VAL A 451 10.23 29.08 31.94
N TYR A 452 10.40 27.96 32.62
CA TYR A 452 9.46 26.85 32.47
C TYR A 452 8.20 27.14 33.29
N VAL A 453 7.07 27.30 32.62
CA VAL A 453 5.76 27.53 33.23
C VAL A 453 4.99 26.21 33.26
N GLU A 454 4.37 26.00 34.39
CA GLU A 454 3.60 24.81 34.72
C GLU A 454 2.20 24.82 34.10
N THR A 455 1.74 23.65 33.68
CA THR A 455 0.30 23.34 33.67
C THR A 455 0.09 22.03 34.44
N ALA A 456 -0.31 22.11 35.71
CA ALA A 456 -0.82 20.96 36.43
C ALA A 456 -2.15 20.55 35.80
N ARG A 457 -2.29 19.26 35.48
CA ARG A 457 -3.53 18.70 34.99
C ARG A 457 -3.92 17.57 35.93
N SER A 458 -4.98 17.78 36.70
CA SER A 458 -5.67 16.69 37.34
C SER A 458 -6.54 16.00 36.29
N ILE A 459 -6.32 14.71 36.07
CA ILE A 459 -7.12 13.89 35.15
C ILE A 459 -8.25 13.29 35.99
N TYR A 460 -9.22 14.11 36.36
CA TYR A 460 -10.52 13.65 36.85
C TYR A 460 -11.63 14.08 35.93
#